data_AF-A0A2A5AYS3-F1
#
_entry.id   AF-A0A2A5AYS3-F1
#
_cell.length_a   1.000
_cell.length_b   1.000
_cell.length_c   1.000
_cell.angle_alpha   90.00
_cell.angle_beta   90.00
_cell.angle_gamma   90.00
#
_symmetry.space_group_name_H-M   'P 1'
#
loop_
_entity.id
_entity.type
_entity.pdbx_description
1 polymer ?
#
loop_
_entity_poly.entity_id
_entity_poly.type
_entity_poly.pdbx_seq_one_letter_code
_entity_poly.pdbx_strand_id
1 'polypeptide(L)'
;MFNFFSRFRFLLLKNPMVLFVYGLMGKWLIAIMITALTVTYFIFKGLDEAGVIKGAEDVVFKVFNDTKSIAQHCTPLITNLNDFWYCIEHPPTYTPSEEEAALRSGALNLIAPEENSNDIKDPYAE
;
A
#
# COMPACT_ATOMS: atom_id res chain seq x y z
N MET A 1 5.37 6.50 21.93
CA MET A 1 6.36 7.21 21.10
C MET A 1 6.67 8.65 21.55
N PHE A 2 5.75 9.35 22.22
CA PHE A 2 5.90 10.76 22.64
C PHE A 2 6.98 11.06 23.71
N ASN A 3 7.36 10.08 24.53
CA ASN A 3 8.34 10.26 25.63
C ASN A 3 9.80 10.38 25.17
N PHE A 4 10.13 10.00 23.94
CA PHE A 4 11.49 10.13 23.41
C PHE A 4 11.82 11.59 23.07
N PHE A 5 10.87 12.29 22.46
CA PHE A 5 11.04 13.68 22.03
C PHE A 5 11.17 14.66 23.21
N SER A 6 10.47 14.42 24.32
CA SER A 6 10.57 15.26 25.53
C SER A 6 11.92 15.12 26.23
N ARG A 7 12.48 13.90 26.29
CA ARG A 7 13.83 13.65 26.83
C ARG A 7 14.92 14.22 25.92
N PHE A 8 14.76 14.12 24.60
CA PHE A 8 15.68 14.73 23.63
C PHE A 8 15.72 16.25 23.76
N ARG A 9 14.55 16.90 23.89
CA ARG A 9 14.47 18.34 24.11
C ARG A 9 15.16 18.77 25.41
N PHE A 10 15.00 18.01 26.50
CA PHE A 10 15.63 18.31 27.79
C PHE A 10 17.16 18.12 27.78
N LEU A 11 17.67 17.12 27.06
CA LEU A 11 19.12 16.90 26.89
C LEU A 11 19.78 17.96 26.00
N LEU A 12 19.10 18.42 24.95
CA LEU A 12 19.61 19.45 24.03
C LEU A 12 19.69 20.85 24.67
N LEU A 13 18.76 21.18 25.58
CA LEU A 13 18.70 22.49 26.24
C LEU A 13 19.70 22.66 27.40
N LYS A 14 20.33 21.58 27.87
CA LYS A 14 21.32 21.62 28.97
C LYS A 14 22.74 21.98 28.54
N ASN A 15 23.10 21.78 27.27
CA ASN A 15 24.46 22.00 26.80
C ASN A 15 24.45 22.68 25.41
N PRO A 16 24.81 23.97 25.31
CA PRO A 16 24.70 24.75 24.07
C PRO A 16 25.61 24.21 22.94
N MET A 17 26.67 23.47 23.28
CA MET A 17 27.55 22.85 22.30
C MET A 17 26.84 21.73 21.51
N VAL A 18 25.94 20.98 22.16
CA VAL A 18 25.20 19.88 21.51
C VAL A 18 24.20 20.44 20.50
N LEU A 19 23.53 21.55 20.84
CA LEU A 19 22.57 22.22 19.96
C LEU A 19 23.24 22.75 18.68
N PHE A 20 24.49 23.22 18.78
CA PHE A 20 25.29 23.64 17.64
C PHE A 20 25.65 22.48 16.70
N VAL A 21 26.14 21.36 17.25
CA VAL A 21 26.50 20.16 16.45
C VAL A 21 25.27 19.55 15.76
N TYR A 22 24.15 19.45 16.49
CA TYR A 22 22.89 18.96 15.92
C TYR A 22 22.30 19.92 14.88
N GLY A 23 22.46 21.24 15.05
CA GLY A 23 22.03 22.22 14.04
C GLY A 23 22.82 22.09 12.74
N LEU A 24 24.14 21.91 12.84
CA LEU A 24 25.01 21.67 11.69
C LEU A 24 24.65 20.36 10.98
N MET A 25 24.56 19.24 11.70
CA MET A 25 24.19 17.96 11.11
C MET A 25 22.76 17.94 10.58
N GLY A 26 21.82 18.59 11.27
CA GLY A 26 20.43 18.71 10.85
C GLY A 26 20.27 19.44 9.52
N LYS A 27 21.06 20.51 9.28
CA LYS A 27 21.04 21.25 8.01
C LYS A 27 21.39 20.35 6.82
N TRP A 28 22.43 19.54 6.95
CA TRP A 28 22.87 18.63 5.89
C TRP A 28 21.89 17.46 5.71
N LEU A 29 21.36 16.92 6.81
CA LEU A 29 20.38 15.85 6.76
C LEU A 29 19.10 16.30 6.04
N ILE A 30 18.62 17.51 6.30
CA ILE A 30 17.46 18.08 5.59
C ILE A 30 17.76 18.21 4.08
N ALA A 31 18.94 18.70 3.71
CA ALA A 31 19.33 18.83 2.30
C ALA A 31 19.34 17.46 1.59
N ILE A 32 19.91 16.43 2.22
CA ILE A 32 19.92 15.06 1.69
C ILE A 32 18.50 14.52 1.56
N MET A 33 17.65 14.67 2.59
CA MET A 33 16.28 14.18 2.57
C MET A 33 15.45 14.82 1.45
N ILE A 34 15.58 16.14 1.23
CA ILE A 34 14.87 16.84 0.15
C ILE A 34 15.31 16.30 -1.22
N THR A 35 16.61 16.12 -1.43
CA THR A 35 17.11 15.56 -2.71
C THR A 35 16.65 14.12 -2.91
N ALA A 36 16.67 13.30 -1.85
CA ALA A 36 16.20 11.92 -1.90
C ALA A 36 14.70 11.84 -2.24
N LEU A 37 13.86 12.68 -1.62
CA LEU A 37 12.43 12.77 -1.95
C LEU A 37 12.21 13.20 -3.40
N THR A 38 12.99 14.18 -3.88
CA THR A 38 12.87 14.68 -5.26
C THR A 38 13.22 13.60 -6.27
N VAL A 39 14.35 12.91 -6.09
CA VAL A 39 14.78 11.81 -6.97
C VAL A 39 13.75 10.68 -6.94
N THR A 40 13.27 10.32 -5.76
CA THR A 40 12.25 9.26 -5.59
C THR A 40 10.96 9.62 -6.33
N TYR A 41 10.49 10.87 -6.21
CA TYR A 41 9.32 11.37 -6.94
C TYR A 41 9.51 11.27 -8.46
N PHE A 42 10.66 11.70 -8.99
CA PHE A 42 10.95 11.59 -10.42
C PHE A 42 11.03 10.15 -10.92
N ILE A 43 11.56 9.23 -10.11
CA ILE A 43 11.58 7.80 -10.42
C ILE A 43 10.15 7.26 -10.52
N PHE A 44 9.31 7.52 -9.50
CA PHE A 44 7.92 7.06 -9.53
C PHE A 44 7.13 7.65 -10.71
N LYS A 45 7.33 8.94 -11.01
CA LYS A 45 6.72 9.57 -12.19
C LYS A 45 7.20 8.94 -13.50
N GLY A 46 8.49 8.65 -13.63
CA GLY A 46 9.05 7.97 -14.81
C GLY A 46 8.55 6.54 -14.95
N LEU A 47 8.34 5.82 -13.85
CA LEU A 47 7.77 4.47 -13.85
C LEU A 47 6.28 4.46 -14.25
N ASP A 48 5.54 5.49 -13.86
CA ASP A 48 4.13 5.67 -14.24
C ASP A 48 3.99 6.01 -15.74
N GLU A 49 4.79 6.96 -16.24
CA GLU A 49 4.84 7.33 -17.66
C GLU A 49 5.32 6.16 -18.55
N ALA A 50 6.23 5.32 -18.05
CA ALA A 50 6.68 4.12 -18.76
C ALA A 50 5.68 2.95 -18.73
N GLY A 51 4.55 3.08 -18.02
CA GLY A 51 3.52 2.03 -17.90
C GLY A 51 3.95 0.80 -17.09
N VAL A 52 5.10 0.86 -16.41
CA VAL A 52 5.63 -0.26 -15.61
C VAL A 52 4.77 -0.50 -14.37
N ILE A 53 4.20 0.56 -13.79
CA ILE A 53 3.29 0.45 -12.64
C ILE A 53 2.03 -0.33 -13.02
N LYS A 54 1.43 -0.04 -14.18
CA LYS A 54 0.26 -0.79 -14.68
C LYS A 54 0.60 -2.25 -14.99
N GLY A 55 1.77 -2.51 -15.57
CA GLY A 55 2.23 -3.88 -15.80
C GLY A 55 2.45 -4.68 -14.51
N ALA A 56 3.00 -4.05 -13.47
CA ALA A 56 3.14 -4.68 -12.16
C ALA A 56 1.79 -4.90 -11.48
N GLU A 57 0.88 -3.94 -11.59
CA GLU A 57 -0.49 -4.00 -11.07
C GLU A 57 -1.28 -5.14 -11.71
N ASP A 58 -1.21 -5.30 -13.04
CA ASP A 58 -1.86 -6.40 -13.76
C ASP A 58 -1.32 -7.77 -13.34
N VAL A 59 -0.01 -7.90 -13.14
CA VAL A 59 0.60 -9.14 -12.66
C VAL A 59 0.14 -9.46 -11.24
N VAL A 60 0.12 -8.45 -10.36
CA VAL A 60 -0.34 -8.62 -8.97
C VAL A 60 -1.82 -9.01 -8.94
N PHE A 61 -2.68 -8.33 -9.69
CA PHE A 61 -4.10 -8.67 -9.77
C PHE A 61 -4.34 -10.04 -10.39
N LYS A 62 -3.55 -10.45 -11.39
CA LYS A 62 -3.60 -11.79 -11.96
C LYS A 62 -3.28 -12.85 -10.90
N VAL A 63 -2.16 -12.70 -10.19
CA VAL A 63 -1.76 -13.62 -9.11
C VAL A 63 -2.80 -13.66 -8.00
N PHE A 64 -3.39 -12.52 -7.62
CA PHE A 64 -4.44 -12.48 -6.62
C PHE A 64 -5.70 -13.23 -7.07
N ASN A 65 -6.12 -13.07 -8.33
CA ASN A 65 -7.27 -13.77 -8.87
C ASN A 65 -7.01 -15.28 -8.97
N ASP A 66 -5.81 -15.70 -9.39
CA ASP A 66 -5.40 -17.11 -9.44
C ASP A 66 -5.36 -17.70 -8.02
N THR A 67 -4.87 -16.96 -7.04
CA THR A 67 -4.85 -17.41 -5.63
C THR A 67 -6.27 -17.55 -5.07
N LYS A 68 -7.17 -16.62 -5.41
CA LYS A 68 -8.58 -16.68 -5.01
C LYS A 68 -9.32 -17.85 -5.66
N SER A 69 -9.07 -18.13 -6.94
CA SER A 69 -9.70 -19.28 -7.61
C SER A 69 -9.22 -20.61 -7.04
N ILE A 70 -7.92 -20.74 -6.73
CA ILE A 70 -7.38 -21.91 -6.04
C ILE A 70 -8.04 -22.06 -4.66
N ALA A 71 -8.20 -20.97 -3.92
CA ALA A 71 -8.86 -20.99 -2.61
C ALA A 71 -10.32 -21.45 -2.70
N GLN A 72 -11.06 -21.01 -3.74
CA GLN A 72 -12.47 -21.34 -3.93
C GLN A 72 -12.69 -22.76 -4.45
N HIS A 73 -11.86 -23.22 -5.39
CA HIS A 73 -12.10 -24.48 -6.13
C HIS A 73 -11.19 -25.63 -5.74
N CYS A 74 -9.94 -25.36 -5.34
CA CYS A 74 -8.96 -26.41 -5.05
C CYS A 74 -8.90 -26.77 -3.56
N THR A 75 -9.08 -25.82 -2.63
CA THR A 75 -9.14 -26.10 -1.17
C THR A 75 -10.07 -27.25 -0.77
N PRO A 76 -11.29 -27.41 -1.30
CA PRO A 76 -12.15 -28.54 -0.93
C PRO A 76 -11.61 -29.91 -1.40
N LEU A 77 -10.67 -29.96 -2.35
CA LEU A 77 -10.06 -31.19 -2.87
C LEU A 77 -8.82 -31.62 -2.07
N ILE A 78 -8.48 -30.93 -0.96
CA ILE A 78 -7.25 -31.19 -0.18
C ILE A 78 -7.13 -32.62 0.37
N THR A 79 -8.24 -33.35 0.44
CA THR A 79 -8.29 -34.76 0.85
C THR A 79 -7.75 -35.71 -0.21
N ASN A 80 -7.80 -35.33 -1.50
CA ASN A 80 -7.18 -36.02 -2.62
C ASN A 80 -6.04 -35.19 -3.18
N LEU A 81 -4.83 -35.43 -2.67
CA LEU A 81 -3.63 -34.68 -3.04
C LEU A 81 -3.39 -34.66 -4.56
N ASN A 82 -3.70 -35.74 -5.28
CA ASN A 82 -3.52 -35.79 -6.73
C ASN A 82 -4.47 -34.84 -7.47
N ASP A 83 -5.74 -34.79 -7.07
CA ASP A 83 -6.76 -33.89 -7.67
C ASP A 83 -6.52 -32.43 -7.25
N PHE A 84 -6.00 -32.23 -6.04
CA PHE A 84 -5.58 -30.92 -5.55
C PHE A 84 -4.42 -30.33 -6.37
N TRP A 85 -3.35 -31.11 -6.59
CA TRP A 85 -2.21 -30.67 -7.40
C TRP A 85 -2.61 -30.42 -8.85
N TYR A 86 -3.47 -31.26 -9.42
CA TYR A 86 -4.02 -31.04 -10.76
C TYR A 86 -4.83 -29.73 -10.85
N CYS A 87 -5.62 -29.42 -9.83
CA CYS A 87 -6.39 -28.18 -9.74
C CYS A 87 -5.50 -26.93 -9.60
N ILE A 88 -4.37 -27.02 -8.88
CA ILE A 88 -3.39 -25.92 -8.78
C ILE A 88 -2.68 -25.67 -10.12
N GLU A 89 -2.39 -26.73 -10.87
CA GLU A 89 -1.71 -26.63 -12.15
C GLU A 89 -2.62 -26.05 -13.25
N HIS A 90 -3.93 -26.30 -13.15
CA HIS A 90 -4.96 -25.77 -14.07
C HIS A 90 -6.08 -25.07 -13.28
N PRO A 91 -5.81 -23.88 -12.70
CA PRO A 91 -6.80 -23.20 -11.89
C PRO A 91 -7.98 -22.77 -12.77
N PRO A 92 -9.22 -23.09 -12.38
CA PRO A 92 -10.40 -22.58 -13.07
C PRO A 92 -10.50 -21.07 -12.90
N THR A 93 -11.24 -20.41 -13.80
CA THR A 93 -11.44 -18.96 -13.75
C THR A 93 -12.15 -18.56 -12.46
N TYR A 94 -11.62 -17.57 -11.74
CA TYR A 94 -12.24 -17.05 -10.52
C TYR A 94 -13.68 -16.58 -10.79
N THR A 95 -14.63 -17.06 -9.99
CA THR A 95 -16.03 -16.62 -10.02
C THR A 95 -16.33 -15.82 -8.75
N PRO A 96 -16.50 -14.49 -8.84
CA PRO A 96 -16.77 -13.66 -7.67
C PRO A 96 -18.11 -14.04 -7.03
N SER A 97 -18.13 -14.12 -5.70
CA SER A 97 -19.38 -14.24 -4.95
C SER A 97 -20.18 -12.92 -4.98
N GLU A 98 -21.50 -12.96 -4.75
CA GLU A 98 -22.33 -11.75 -4.72
C GLU A 98 -21.83 -10.71 -3.71
N GLU A 99 -21.36 -11.16 -2.55
CA GLU A 99 -20.82 -10.29 -1.50
C GLU A 99 -19.50 -9.63 -1.93
N GLU A 100 -18.63 -10.34 -2.63
CA GLU A 100 -17.37 -9.78 -3.16
C GLU A 100 -17.60 -8.81 -4.32
N ALA A 101 -18.62 -9.07 -5.15
CA ALA A 101 -19.03 -8.15 -6.22
C ALA A 101 -19.58 -6.84 -5.63
N ALA A 102 -20.42 -6.95 -4.58
CA ALA A 102 -20.91 -5.80 -3.83
C ALA A 102 -19.77 -5.03 -3.16
N LEU A 103 -18.82 -5.72 -2.52
CA LEU A 103 -17.65 -5.11 -1.88
C LEU A 103 -16.75 -4.40 -2.90
N ARG A 104 -16.53 -5.01 -4.06
CA ARG A 104 -15.73 -4.41 -5.15
C ARG A 104 -16.38 -3.15 -5.69
N SER A 105 -17.70 -3.16 -5.90
CA SER A 105 -18.44 -1.97 -6.33
C SER A 105 -18.42 -0.85 -5.28
N GLY A 106 -18.58 -1.20 -3.99
CA GLY A 106 -18.45 -0.26 -2.88
C GLY A 106 -17.06 0.36 -2.77
N ALA A 107 -16.00 -0.44 -2.91
CA ALA A 107 -14.63 0.05 -2.91
C ALA A 107 -14.33 0.99 -4.10
N LEU A 108 -14.83 0.66 -5.30
CA LEU A 108 -14.66 1.51 -6.48
C LEU A 108 -15.36 2.88 -6.31
N ASN A 109 -16.56 2.90 -5.72
CA ASN A 109 -17.28 4.13 -5.42
C ASN A 109 -16.57 5.03 -4.39
N LEU A 110 -15.73 4.46 -3.52
CA LEU A 110 -14.96 5.22 -2.53
C LEU A 110 -13.63 5.77 -3.09
N ILE A 111 -13.03 5.06 -4.05
CA ILE A 111 -11.72 5.41 -4.61
C ILE A 111 -11.85 6.42 -5.76
N ALA A 112 -12.91 6.31 -6.54
CA ALA A 112 -13.27 7.26 -7.58
C ALA A 112 -14.76 7.58 -7.46
N PRO A 113 -15.16 8.42 -6.48
CA PRO A 113 -16.51 8.96 -6.50
C PRO A 113 -16.66 9.68 -7.83
N GLU A 114 -17.59 9.22 -8.67
CA GLU A 114 -18.02 9.98 -9.83
C GLU A 114 -18.21 11.43 -9.41
N GLU A 115 -17.67 12.34 -10.22
CA GLU A 115 -17.72 13.78 -10.03
C GLU A 115 -19.18 14.27 -10.01
N ASN A 116 -19.86 14.07 -8.89
CA ASN A 116 -21.16 14.64 -8.59
C ASN A 116 -21.28 14.80 -7.07
N SER A 117 -20.75 15.94 -6.62
CA SER A 117 -21.53 16.93 -5.89
C SER A 117 -22.43 16.37 -4.75
N ASN A 118 -21.91 16.57 -3.54
CA ASN A 118 -22.62 16.83 -2.30
C ASN A 118 -23.23 15.61 -1.58
N ASP A 119 -22.80 15.46 -0.32
CA ASP A 119 -23.33 14.58 0.73
C ASP A 119 -22.69 13.19 0.85
N ILE A 120 -21.40 13.17 1.19
CA ILE A 120 -20.84 12.04 1.94
C ILE A 120 -20.61 12.55 3.37
N LYS A 121 -21.58 12.31 4.25
CA LYS A 121 -21.39 12.41 5.69
C LYS A 121 -20.34 11.38 6.10
N ASP A 122 -19.20 11.89 6.58
CA ASP A 122 -18.13 11.10 7.17
C ASP A 122 -18.66 10.33 8.41
N PRO A 123 -18.69 8.99 8.39
CA PRO A 123 -19.14 8.19 9.53
C PRO A 123 -18.12 8.14 10.68
N TYR A 124 -16.96 8.82 10.58
CA TYR A 124 -15.92 8.90 11.61
C TYR A 124 -15.66 10.33 12.10
N ALA A 125 -16.51 11.29 11.74
CA ALA A 125 -16.49 12.62 12.34
C ALA A 125 -17.21 12.58 13.70
N GLU A 126 -16.47 12.15 14.72
CA GLU A 126 -16.78 12.33 16.14
C GLU A 126 -15.81 13.31 16.82
#